data_AF-E6VLW5-F1
#
_entry.id   AF-E6VLW5-F1
#
_cell.length_a   1.000
_cell.length_b   1.000
_cell.length_c   1.000
_cell.angle_alpha   90.00
_cell.angle_beta   90.00
_cell.angle_gamma   90.00
#
_symmetry.space_group_name_H-M   'P 1'
#
loop_
_entity.id
_entity.type
_entity.pdbx_description
1 polymer ?
#
loop_
_entity_poly.entity_id
_entity_poly.type
_entity_poly.pdbx_seq_one_letter_code
_entity_poly.pdbx_strand_id
1 'polypeptide(L)'
;MDQQLEAPPDTDDLTARGAADPEPCIPQPTALQRLLMVINRGSRSGGQAVGVAGSRLSAAGFDLVVSAPSSPHEVAPWIEANADGAAAVVIAGGDGTLNAAASALVKTGLPLGIIPAGTANDLARTLGLPLDMEAAADVIVAGYRKTIDLGEVNGHKFFNVASVGLSADLARELSGESKRRFGRFSYALTAAKVLSKARPFRATIVAADEDVRVKTMQIAVGNGRYYGGGMAVEQTAEIDDGQFDLYSLEFAQVWKLLAVAYDFRKGQHGLWSEVRAARGTSFEIRTRKPRPVNADGELVTFTPARFELLQKAVSVFVPKDVPPRR
;
A
#
# COMPACT_ATOMS: atom_id res chain seq x y z
N MET A 1 41.06 -35.09 -43.71
CA MET A 1 41.39 -33.66 -43.55
C MET A 1 40.18 -33.04 -42.90
N ASP A 2 40.26 -32.94 -41.58
CA ASP A 2 39.14 -32.82 -40.65
C ASP A 2 38.40 -31.49 -40.76
N GLN A 3 37.07 -31.56 -40.77
CA GLN A 3 36.19 -30.41 -40.53
C GLN A 3 35.80 -30.45 -39.05
N GLN A 4 36.36 -29.53 -38.27
CA GLN A 4 35.96 -29.26 -36.89
C GLN A 4 34.67 -28.43 -36.89
N LEU A 5 33.64 -28.94 -36.18
CA LEU A 5 32.47 -28.19 -35.76
C LEU A 5 32.87 -27.23 -34.62
N GLU A 6 32.66 -25.93 -34.81
CA GLU A 6 32.63 -24.95 -33.73
C GLU A 6 31.18 -24.80 -33.22
N ALA A 7 31.01 -24.97 -31.91
CA ALA A 7 29.77 -24.74 -31.18
C ALA A 7 29.56 -23.24 -30.92
N PRO A 8 28.30 -22.75 -30.79
CA PRO A 8 28.04 -21.33 -30.49
C PRO A 8 28.39 -21.00 -29.04
N PRO A 9 28.78 -19.75 -28.73
CA PRO A 9 29.09 -19.34 -27.36
C PRO A 9 27.82 -19.15 -26.53
N ASP A 10 27.89 -19.63 -25.30
CA ASP A 10 26.92 -19.42 -24.22
C ASP A 10 26.64 -17.93 -24.00
N THR A 11 25.36 -17.55 -24.08
CA THR A 11 24.86 -16.26 -23.61
C THR A 11 24.29 -16.41 -22.21
N ASP A 12 25.14 -16.36 -21.21
CA ASP A 12 24.79 -16.15 -19.80
C ASP A 12 25.59 -14.94 -19.32
N ASP A 13 24.98 -13.75 -19.33
CA ASP A 13 25.24 -12.69 -18.34
C ASP A 13 24.32 -11.47 -18.59
N LEU A 14 23.09 -11.49 -18.08
CA LEU A 14 22.20 -10.31 -18.07
C LEU A 14 21.23 -10.37 -16.88
N THR A 15 21.75 -10.53 -15.66
CA THR A 15 20.98 -10.28 -14.42
C THR A 15 21.82 -9.58 -13.37
N ALA A 16 21.91 -8.25 -13.45
CA ALA A 16 22.21 -7.39 -12.31
C ALA A 16 21.74 -5.96 -12.60
N ARG A 17 20.43 -5.72 -12.58
CA ARG A 17 19.90 -4.35 -12.34
C ARG A 17 19.68 -4.24 -10.84
N GLY A 18 20.66 -3.67 -10.15
CA GLY A 18 20.63 -3.47 -8.71
C GLY A 18 19.47 -2.55 -8.30
N ALA A 19 18.65 -3.02 -7.37
CA ALA A 19 17.89 -2.15 -6.50
C ALA A 19 18.88 -1.23 -5.77
N ALA A 20 18.64 0.07 -5.79
CA ALA A 20 19.53 1.02 -5.13
C ALA A 20 19.53 0.76 -3.62
N ASP A 21 20.71 0.48 -3.06
CA ASP A 21 20.88 0.28 -1.62
C ASP A 21 20.47 1.56 -0.85
N PRO A 22 19.85 1.42 0.34
CA PRO A 22 19.44 2.56 1.14
C PRO A 22 20.67 3.42 1.52
N GLU A 23 20.73 4.64 1.00
CA GLU A 23 21.83 5.56 1.30
C GLU A 23 21.72 6.13 2.73
N PRO A 24 22.82 6.14 3.51
CA PRO A 24 22.82 6.78 4.81
C PRO A 24 22.87 8.31 4.66
N CYS A 25 21.82 9.01 5.12
CA CYS A 25 21.87 10.45 5.32
C CYS A 25 22.05 10.72 6.82
N ILE A 26 23.30 10.92 7.25
CA ILE A 26 23.62 11.31 8.64
C ILE A 26 23.97 12.80 8.66
N PRO A 27 23.01 13.72 8.88
CA PRO A 27 23.35 15.02 9.41
C PRO A 27 23.70 14.85 10.89
N GLN A 28 24.96 15.12 11.25
CA GLN A 28 25.40 15.26 12.65
C GLN A 28 24.68 16.48 13.26
N PRO A 29 23.78 16.33 14.26
CA PRO A 29 23.05 17.46 14.80
C PRO A 29 23.64 17.93 16.13
N THR A 30 24.05 19.19 16.19
CA THR A 30 24.37 19.92 17.42
C THR A 30 23.11 20.46 18.14
N ALA A 31 21.90 20.13 17.65
CA ALA A 31 20.60 20.48 18.24
C ALA A 31 19.60 19.30 18.09
N LEU A 32 18.72 19.09 19.07
CA LEU A 32 17.72 18.00 19.03
C LEU A 32 16.88 18.11 17.74
N GLN A 33 16.74 17.00 17.01
CA GLN A 33 15.91 16.97 15.81
C GLN A 33 14.45 16.80 16.20
N ARG A 34 13.58 17.68 15.69
CA ARG A 34 12.15 17.67 16.00
C ARG A 34 11.40 16.64 15.15
N LEU A 35 10.64 15.74 15.77
CA LEU A 35 9.76 14.77 15.10
C LEU A 35 8.30 15.08 15.37
N LEU A 36 7.47 15.04 14.33
CA LEU A 36 6.02 15.18 14.45
C LEU A 36 5.39 13.80 14.63
N MET A 37 4.96 13.44 15.83
CA MET A 37 4.37 12.14 16.13
C MET A 37 2.85 12.20 16.12
N VAL A 38 2.20 11.52 15.18
CA VAL A 38 0.73 11.38 15.13
C VAL A 38 0.33 10.03 15.69
N ILE A 39 -0.55 10.03 16.69
CA ILE A 39 -1.07 8.81 17.33
C ILE A 39 -2.56 8.63 17.09
N ASN A 40 -3.00 7.38 16.89
CA ASN A 40 -4.42 7.07 16.78
C ASN A 40 -5.10 7.00 18.16
N ARG A 41 -5.80 8.08 18.54
CA ARG A 41 -6.51 8.28 19.81
C ARG A 41 -7.52 7.17 20.16
N GLY A 42 -8.11 6.52 19.15
CA GLY A 42 -9.17 5.51 19.34
C GLY A 42 -8.68 4.10 19.69
N SER A 43 -7.38 3.87 19.74
CA SER A 43 -6.78 2.55 19.95
C SER A 43 -6.08 2.45 21.31
N ARG A 44 -6.25 1.33 22.03
CA ARG A 44 -5.48 1.05 23.26
C ARG A 44 -3.96 1.05 23.00
N SER A 45 -3.56 0.77 21.76
CA SER A 45 -2.18 0.76 21.29
C SER A 45 -1.59 2.16 21.08
N GLY A 46 -2.40 3.20 20.80
CA GLY A 46 -1.89 4.56 20.57
C GLY A 46 -1.19 5.17 21.80
N GLY A 47 -1.77 4.96 22.99
CA GLY A 47 -1.14 5.39 24.25
C GLY A 47 0.13 4.61 24.59
N GLN A 48 0.17 3.31 24.26
CA GLN A 48 1.37 2.49 24.40
C GLN A 48 2.47 2.93 23.44
N ALA A 49 2.12 3.36 22.22
CA ALA A 49 3.11 3.83 21.24
C ALA A 49 3.85 5.08 21.72
N VAL A 50 3.15 6.05 22.33
CA VAL A 50 3.83 7.21 22.96
C VAL A 50 4.72 6.77 24.11
N GLY A 51 4.24 5.86 24.97
CA GLY A 51 5.02 5.37 26.10
C GLY A 51 6.29 4.62 25.69
N VAL A 52 6.20 3.70 24.73
CA VAL A 52 7.30 2.82 24.31
C VAL A 52 8.16 3.50 23.25
N ALA A 53 7.62 3.71 22.05
CA ALA A 53 8.35 4.29 20.94
C ALA A 53 8.73 5.75 21.20
N GLY A 54 7.81 6.53 21.80
CA GLY A 54 8.10 7.93 22.15
C GLY A 54 9.25 8.04 23.14
N SER A 55 9.26 7.26 24.23
CA SER A 55 10.38 7.26 25.18
C SER A 55 11.70 6.85 24.53
N ARG A 56 11.68 5.86 23.62
CA ARG A 56 12.86 5.41 22.89
C ARG A 56 13.43 6.50 21.98
N LEU A 57 12.57 7.21 21.24
CA LEU A 57 12.97 8.32 20.38
C LEU A 57 13.50 9.51 21.21
N SER A 58 12.84 9.87 22.30
CA SER A 58 13.32 10.93 23.19
C SER A 58 14.68 10.60 23.81
N ALA A 59 14.89 9.35 24.23
CA ALA A 59 16.18 8.88 24.76
C ALA A 59 17.30 8.92 23.71
N ALA A 60 16.96 8.81 22.42
CA ALA A 60 17.89 8.96 21.31
C ALA A 60 18.16 10.42 20.91
N GLY A 61 17.59 11.40 21.62
CA GLY A 61 17.84 12.83 21.37
C GLY A 61 16.90 13.47 20.35
N PHE A 62 15.71 12.90 20.13
CA PHE A 62 14.66 13.56 19.34
C PHE A 62 13.72 14.39 20.24
N ASP A 63 13.31 15.55 19.75
CA ASP A 63 12.24 16.35 20.36
C ASP A 63 10.90 15.97 19.73
N LEU A 64 9.95 15.46 20.52
CA LEU A 64 8.70 14.93 20.00
C LEU A 64 7.54 15.93 20.16
N VAL A 65 6.97 16.36 19.05
CA VAL A 65 5.69 17.07 19.03
C VAL A 65 4.59 16.05 18.76
N VAL A 66 3.80 15.72 19.78
CA VAL A 66 2.79 14.65 19.70
C VAL A 66 1.39 15.23 19.43
N SER A 67 0.67 14.63 18.50
CA SER A 67 -0.75 14.90 18.25
C SER A 67 -1.58 13.63 18.26
N ALA A 68 -2.79 13.73 18.81
CA ALA A 68 -3.77 12.65 18.87
C ALA A 68 -5.08 13.11 18.21
N PRO A 69 -5.13 13.18 16.87
CA PRO A 69 -6.30 13.67 16.15
C PRO A 69 -7.56 12.86 16.47
N SER A 70 -8.69 13.54 16.49
CA SER A 70 -9.99 12.90 16.76
C SER A 70 -10.60 12.29 15.50
N SER A 71 -10.10 12.68 14.33
CA SER A 71 -10.55 12.24 13.00
C SER A 71 -9.36 12.13 12.03
N PRO A 72 -9.38 11.18 11.06
CA PRO A 72 -8.40 11.13 9.98
C PRO A 72 -8.24 12.47 9.23
N HIS A 73 -9.32 13.25 9.07
CA HIS A 73 -9.28 14.52 8.36
C HIS A 73 -8.44 15.62 9.03
N GLU A 74 -8.10 15.45 10.32
CA GLU A 74 -7.26 16.38 11.07
C GLU A 74 -5.75 16.08 10.91
N VAL A 75 -5.40 14.88 10.45
CA VAL A 75 -4.00 14.40 10.39
C VAL A 75 -3.16 15.25 9.44
N ALA A 76 -3.56 15.34 8.17
CA ALA A 76 -2.80 16.08 7.16
C ALA A 76 -2.67 17.59 7.50
N PRO A 77 -3.75 18.33 7.83
CA PRO A 77 -3.64 19.74 8.21
C PRO A 77 -2.71 19.98 9.40
N TRP A 78 -2.72 19.08 10.40
CA TRP A 78 -1.85 19.20 11.56
C TRP A 78 -0.37 18.99 11.18
N ILE A 79 -0.05 17.99 10.35
CA ILE A 79 1.31 17.78 9.86
C ILE A 79 1.80 19.01 9.09
N GLU A 80 0.99 19.51 8.16
CA GLU A 80 1.33 20.67 7.33
C GLU A 80 1.59 21.93 8.17
N ALA A 81 0.77 22.17 9.19
CA ALA A 81 0.92 23.32 10.08
C ALA A 81 2.17 23.26 10.98
N ASN A 82 2.73 22.07 11.20
CA ASN A 82 3.88 21.87 12.09
C ASN A 82 5.15 21.44 11.32
N ALA A 83 5.13 21.47 9.98
CA ALA A 83 6.21 20.94 9.15
C ALA A 83 7.51 21.76 9.24
N ASP A 84 7.41 23.07 9.44
CA ASP A 84 8.57 23.97 9.39
C ASP A 84 9.58 23.72 10.53
N GLY A 85 10.78 23.27 10.19
CA GLY A 85 11.82 22.87 11.15
C GLY A 85 11.64 21.45 11.73
N ALA A 86 10.67 20.67 11.25
CA ALA A 86 10.58 19.24 11.59
C ALA A 86 11.57 18.42 10.74
N ALA A 87 12.17 17.40 11.34
CA ALA A 87 13.07 16.48 10.67
C ALA A 87 12.35 15.29 10.01
N ALA A 88 11.20 14.88 10.56
CA ALA A 88 10.37 13.80 10.05
C ALA A 88 8.98 13.77 10.70
N VAL A 89 8.07 13.01 10.09
CA VAL A 89 6.74 12.66 10.62
C VAL A 89 6.76 11.21 11.05
N VAL A 90 6.34 10.93 12.29
CA VAL A 90 6.21 9.57 12.83
C VAL A 90 4.73 9.24 13.01
N ILE A 91 4.24 8.25 12.27
CA ILE A 91 2.86 7.77 12.39
C ILE A 91 2.83 6.54 13.27
N ALA A 92 2.23 6.69 14.46
CA ALA A 92 1.95 5.61 15.39
C ALA A 92 0.48 5.19 15.29
N GLY A 93 0.21 4.30 14.34
CA GLY A 93 -1.16 3.92 14.00
C GLY A 93 -1.23 2.70 13.09
N GLY A 94 -2.41 2.51 12.51
CA GLY A 94 -2.62 1.54 11.43
C GLY A 94 -2.69 2.21 10.07
N ASP A 95 -3.05 1.42 9.05
CA ASP A 95 -3.05 1.85 7.65
C ASP A 95 -3.97 3.06 7.38
N GLY A 96 -5.11 3.18 8.08
CA GLY A 96 -5.98 4.36 7.93
C GLY A 96 -5.34 5.67 8.41
N THR A 97 -4.54 5.64 9.49
CA THR A 97 -3.81 6.84 9.95
C THR A 97 -2.65 7.18 9.02
N LEU A 98 -1.99 6.16 8.46
CA LEU A 98 -0.95 6.33 7.44
C LEU A 98 -1.54 6.97 6.16
N ASN A 99 -2.66 6.44 5.66
CA ASN A 99 -3.34 6.97 4.48
C ASN A 99 -3.76 8.44 4.70
N ALA A 100 -4.30 8.77 5.88
CA ALA A 100 -4.66 10.14 6.24
C ALA A 100 -3.47 11.13 6.25
N ALA A 101 -2.24 10.64 6.45
CA ALA A 101 -1.03 11.44 6.39
C ALA A 101 -0.44 11.57 4.97
N ALA A 102 -0.84 10.72 4.02
CA ALA A 102 -0.22 10.59 2.70
C ALA A 102 -0.10 11.93 1.95
N SER A 103 -1.18 12.72 1.90
CA SER A 103 -1.18 14.02 1.23
C SER A 103 -0.19 15.02 1.85
N ALA A 104 -0.10 15.06 3.19
CA ALA A 104 0.81 15.95 3.88
C ALA A 104 2.27 15.51 3.72
N LEU A 105 2.54 14.20 3.71
CA LEU A 105 3.89 13.66 3.48
C LEU A 105 4.40 14.07 2.09
N VAL A 106 3.60 13.89 1.05
CA VAL A 106 3.95 14.32 -0.31
C VAL A 106 4.17 15.83 -0.38
N LYS A 107 3.28 16.61 0.23
CA LYS A 107 3.34 18.08 0.18
C LYS A 107 4.54 18.66 0.92
N THR A 108 4.89 18.08 2.07
CA THR A 108 5.97 18.58 2.94
C THR A 108 7.34 17.99 2.60
N GLY A 109 7.38 16.83 1.93
CA GLY A 109 8.61 16.09 1.67
C GLY A 109 9.26 15.52 2.93
N LEU A 110 8.60 15.59 4.09
CA LEU A 110 9.13 15.08 5.34
C LEU A 110 9.22 13.55 5.30
N PRO A 111 10.35 12.96 5.74
CA PRO A 111 10.46 11.52 5.86
C PRO A 111 9.42 10.93 6.82
N LEU A 112 8.90 9.77 6.47
CA LEU A 112 7.92 9.01 7.25
C LEU A 112 8.62 7.95 8.12
N GLY A 113 8.41 8.02 9.44
CA GLY A 113 8.63 6.92 10.37
C GLY A 113 7.31 6.22 10.69
N ILE A 114 7.32 4.90 10.78
CA ILE A 114 6.12 4.10 11.05
C ILE A 114 6.31 3.34 12.35
N ILE A 115 5.42 3.55 13.31
CA ILE A 115 5.32 2.74 14.54
C ILE A 115 4.05 1.88 14.42
N PRO A 116 4.16 0.57 14.16
CA PRO A 116 3.01 -0.29 13.91
C PRO A 116 2.11 -0.41 15.15
N ALA A 117 0.96 0.26 15.13
CA ALA A 117 -0.01 0.25 16.23
C ALA A 117 -1.41 -0.17 15.78
N GLY A 118 -1.58 -0.57 14.52
CA GLY A 118 -2.81 -1.07 13.92
C GLY A 118 -2.91 -2.60 13.88
N THR A 119 -4.02 -3.09 13.33
CA THR A 119 -4.31 -4.54 13.23
C THR A 119 -3.60 -5.19 12.04
N ALA A 120 -3.60 -4.54 10.88
CA ALA A 120 -3.04 -5.09 9.64
C ALA A 120 -1.57 -4.66 9.48
N ASN A 121 -1.31 -3.35 9.49
CA ASN A 121 0.01 -2.74 9.33
C ASN A 121 0.66 -3.18 8.01
N ASP A 122 -0.13 -3.11 6.93
CA ASP A 122 0.23 -3.66 5.62
C ASP A 122 1.48 -2.96 5.08
N LEU A 123 1.56 -1.63 5.16
CA LEU A 123 2.74 -0.90 4.70
C LEU A 123 3.99 -1.26 5.52
N ALA A 124 3.86 -1.37 6.85
CA ALA A 124 4.98 -1.76 7.71
C ALA A 124 5.49 -3.17 7.37
N ARG A 125 4.57 -4.10 7.11
CA ARG A 125 4.91 -5.45 6.63
C ARG A 125 5.60 -5.39 5.29
N THR A 126 5.08 -4.64 4.32
CA THR A 126 5.67 -4.45 2.98
C THR A 126 7.09 -3.91 3.06
N LEU A 127 7.37 -2.97 3.96
CA LEU A 127 8.71 -2.40 4.18
C LEU A 127 9.60 -3.23 5.11
N GLY A 128 9.06 -4.26 5.75
CA GLY A 128 9.83 -5.21 6.56
C GLY A 128 10.17 -4.65 7.93
N LEU A 129 9.39 -3.66 8.37
CA LEU A 129 9.53 -3.07 9.68
C LEU A 129 9.18 -4.09 10.77
N PRO A 130 9.92 -4.07 11.89
CA PRO A 130 9.50 -4.78 13.09
C PRO A 130 8.09 -4.37 13.50
N LEU A 131 7.27 -5.34 13.93
CA LEU A 131 5.93 -5.06 14.45
C LEU A 131 5.96 -4.66 15.94
N ASP A 132 7.09 -4.86 16.60
CA ASP A 132 7.34 -4.33 17.93
C ASP A 132 7.61 -2.82 17.86
N MET A 133 6.98 -2.05 18.74
CA MET A 133 7.02 -0.60 18.69
C MET A 133 8.40 -0.02 19.04
N GLU A 134 9.13 -0.66 19.96
CA GLU A 134 10.47 -0.23 20.36
C GLU A 134 11.47 -0.51 19.23
N ALA A 135 11.43 -1.72 18.67
CA ALA A 135 12.25 -2.08 17.52
C ALA A 135 11.93 -1.23 16.27
N ALA A 136 10.66 -0.84 16.06
CA ALA A 136 10.30 0.09 14.99
C ALA A 136 10.86 1.51 15.24
N ALA A 137 10.91 1.95 16.50
CA ALA A 137 11.57 3.22 16.85
C ALA A 137 13.08 3.16 16.58
N ASP A 138 13.74 2.02 16.87
CA ASP A 138 15.17 1.82 16.56
C ASP A 138 15.47 1.98 15.06
N VAL A 139 14.55 1.61 14.17
CA VAL A 139 14.70 1.85 12.73
C VAL A 139 14.77 3.34 12.40
N ILE A 140 13.92 4.16 13.04
CA ILE A 140 13.93 5.62 12.86
C ILE A 140 15.24 6.21 13.40
N VAL A 141 15.68 5.74 14.58
CA VAL A 141 16.95 6.16 15.20
C VAL A 141 18.14 5.81 14.30
N ALA A 142 18.13 4.64 13.66
CA ALA A 142 19.19 4.20 12.76
C ALA A 142 19.29 5.06 11.49
N GLY A 143 18.20 5.69 11.08
CA GLY A 143 18.21 6.76 10.07
C GLY A 143 18.25 6.31 8.61
N TYR A 144 18.26 5.01 8.31
CA TYR A 144 18.22 4.49 6.93
C TYR A 144 16.87 4.78 6.29
N ARG A 145 16.89 5.26 5.04
CA ARG A 145 15.69 5.68 4.32
C ARG A 145 15.66 5.09 2.92
N LYS A 146 14.45 4.85 2.44
CA LYS A 146 14.14 4.47 1.06
C LYS A 146 13.00 5.33 0.56
N THR A 147 13.04 5.75 -0.71
CA THR A 147 11.90 6.40 -1.36
C THR A 147 10.94 5.35 -1.91
N ILE A 148 9.65 5.54 -1.68
CA ILE A 148 8.59 4.67 -2.22
C ILE A 148 7.68 5.47 -3.14
N ASP A 149 7.05 4.76 -4.06
CA ASP A 149 6.03 5.30 -4.93
C ASP A 149 4.69 5.37 -4.19
N LEU A 150 3.82 6.27 -4.65
CA LEU A 150 2.49 6.44 -4.10
C LEU A 150 1.47 6.50 -5.24
N GLY A 151 0.39 5.76 -5.10
CA GLY A 151 -0.70 5.84 -6.06
C GLY A 151 -1.61 7.03 -5.77
N GLU A 152 -2.15 7.63 -6.82
CA GLU A 152 -3.22 8.61 -6.71
C GLU A 152 -4.39 8.23 -7.62
N VAL A 153 -5.62 8.34 -7.11
CA VAL A 153 -6.86 8.18 -7.89
C VAL A 153 -7.77 9.39 -7.69
N ASN A 154 -8.02 10.15 -8.76
CA ASN A 154 -8.81 11.39 -8.73
C ASN A 154 -8.42 12.34 -7.57
N GLY A 155 -7.13 12.50 -7.27
CA GLY A 155 -6.64 13.33 -6.16
C GLY A 155 -6.51 12.62 -4.80
N HIS A 156 -7.01 11.38 -4.67
CA HIS A 156 -6.92 10.60 -3.43
C HIS A 156 -5.71 9.66 -3.47
N LYS A 157 -4.79 9.82 -2.53
CA LYS A 157 -3.56 9.03 -2.45
C LYS A 157 -3.80 7.68 -1.77
N PHE A 158 -3.04 6.67 -2.18
CA PHE A 158 -3.07 5.32 -1.62
C PHE A 158 -1.70 4.66 -1.69
N PHE A 159 -1.39 3.86 -0.67
CA PHE A 159 -0.12 3.15 -0.56
C PHE A 159 -0.15 1.78 -1.21
N ASN A 160 -1.28 1.05 -1.13
CA ASN A 160 -1.33 -0.35 -1.52
C ASN A 160 -2.16 -0.58 -2.78
N VAL A 161 -3.46 -0.30 -2.72
CA VAL A 161 -4.36 -0.66 -3.81
C VAL A 161 -5.59 0.23 -3.88
N ALA A 162 -5.95 0.58 -5.11
CA ALA A 162 -7.25 1.15 -5.43
C ALA A 162 -8.02 0.25 -6.41
N SER A 163 -9.33 0.17 -6.28
CA SER A 163 -10.14 -0.84 -6.99
C SER A 163 -11.59 -0.44 -7.20
N VAL A 164 -12.17 -0.99 -8.27
CA VAL A 164 -13.55 -0.78 -8.70
C VAL A 164 -14.24 -2.12 -8.83
N GLY A 165 -15.44 -2.27 -8.24
CA GLY A 165 -16.24 -3.49 -8.32
C GLY A 165 -16.37 -4.18 -6.98
N LEU A 166 -16.12 -5.49 -6.95
CA LEU A 166 -16.43 -6.34 -5.79
C LEU A 166 -15.83 -5.83 -4.47
N SER A 167 -14.57 -5.41 -4.45
CA SER A 167 -13.89 -4.80 -3.30
C SER A 167 -14.57 -3.53 -2.79
N ALA A 168 -14.97 -2.63 -3.70
CA ALA A 168 -15.67 -1.40 -3.33
C ALA A 168 -17.10 -1.67 -2.85
N ASP A 169 -17.78 -2.67 -3.44
CA ASP A 169 -19.09 -3.12 -2.96
C ASP A 169 -18.99 -3.73 -1.56
N LEU A 170 -17.91 -4.46 -1.26
CA LEU A 170 -17.60 -4.95 0.09
C LEU A 170 -17.32 -3.80 1.05
N ALA A 171 -16.42 -2.87 0.71
CA ALA A 171 -16.08 -1.73 1.54
C ALA A 171 -17.32 -0.91 1.93
N ARG A 172 -18.21 -0.66 0.95
CA ARG A 172 -19.49 0.05 1.15
C ARG A 172 -20.41 -0.62 2.16
N GLU A 173 -20.58 -1.93 2.06
CA GLU A 173 -21.49 -2.67 2.95
C GLU A 173 -20.87 -2.88 4.35
N LEU A 174 -19.54 -2.82 4.45
CA LEU A 174 -18.78 -2.93 5.69
C LEU A 174 -18.63 -1.60 6.44
N SER A 175 -18.64 -0.46 5.74
CA SER A 175 -18.54 0.87 6.33
C SER A 175 -19.84 1.37 6.98
N GLY A 176 -20.98 0.75 6.68
CA GLY A 176 -22.27 1.07 7.33
C GLY A 176 -22.28 0.70 8.81
N GLU A 177 -23.01 1.48 9.63
CA GLU A 177 -23.06 1.47 11.12
C GLU A 177 -23.34 0.11 11.81
N SER A 178 -23.55 -0.98 11.07
CA SER A 178 -24.01 -2.27 11.61
C SER A 178 -22.91 -3.21 12.13
N LYS A 179 -21.75 -2.72 12.59
CA LYS A 179 -20.64 -3.62 13.00
C LYS A 179 -19.88 -3.26 14.27
N ARG A 180 -20.58 -3.29 15.40
CA ARG A 180 -19.93 -3.40 16.72
C ARG A 180 -20.36 -4.57 17.61
N ARG A 181 -21.33 -5.40 17.19
CA ARG A 181 -21.93 -6.41 18.10
C ARG A 181 -21.61 -7.89 17.84
N PHE A 182 -21.04 -8.30 16.69
CA PHE A 182 -20.92 -9.73 16.32
C PHE A 182 -19.58 -10.22 15.72
N GLY A 183 -18.49 -9.43 15.79
CA GLY A 183 -17.14 -9.91 15.44
C GLY A 183 -16.99 -10.52 14.03
N ARG A 184 -16.01 -11.44 13.84
CA ARG A 184 -15.62 -12.06 12.56
C ARG A 184 -16.77 -12.73 11.79
N PHE A 185 -17.81 -13.22 12.48
CA PHE A 185 -18.97 -13.84 11.83
C PHE A 185 -19.83 -12.84 11.05
N SER A 186 -19.98 -11.61 11.57
CA SER A 186 -20.66 -10.54 10.84
C SER A 186 -19.92 -10.17 9.55
N TYR A 187 -18.59 -10.23 9.55
CA TYR A 187 -17.76 -10.05 8.35
C TYR A 187 -18.07 -11.11 7.30
N ALA A 188 -18.02 -12.39 7.68
CA ALA A 188 -18.28 -13.50 6.77
C ALA A 188 -19.69 -13.43 6.14
N LEU A 189 -20.72 -13.11 6.93
CA LEU A 189 -22.09 -13.01 6.42
C LEU A 189 -22.27 -11.85 5.44
N THR A 190 -21.72 -10.67 5.76
CA THR A 190 -21.75 -9.53 4.85
C THR A 190 -21.00 -9.83 3.56
N ALA A 191 -19.82 -10.44 3.66
CA ALA A 191 -19.04 -10.84 2.50
C ALA A 191 -19.81 -11.84 1.61
N ALA A 192 -20.43 -12.86 2.20
CA ALA A 192 -21.26 -13.82 1.47
C ALA A 192 -22.47 -13.17 0.78
N LYS A 193 -23.13 -12.21 1.44
CA LYS A 193 -24.25 -11.43 0.87
C LYS A 193 -23.81 -10.57 -0.31
N VAL A 194 -22.64 -9.95 -0.23
CA VAL A 194 -22.08 -9.14 -1.34
C VAL A 194 -21.68 -10.05 -2.50
N LEU A 195 -20.98 -11.14 -2.22
CA LEU A 195 -20.57 -12.14 -3.21
C LEU A 195 -21.77 -12.75 -3.94
N SER A 196 -22.87 -13.08 -3.26
CA SER A 196 -24.06 -13.67 -3.91
C SER A 196 -24.78 -12.71 -4.85
N LYS A 197 -24.64 -11.39 -4.64
CA LYS A 197 -25.22 -10.34 -5.48
C LYS A 197 -24.26 -9.81 -6.54
N ALA A 198 -22.98 -10.17 -6.47
CA ALA A 198 -21.97 -9.63 -7.35
C ALA A 198 -22.21 -10.07 -8.80
N ARG A 199 -22.12 -9.12 -9.73
CA ARG A 199 -22.31 -9.32 -11.16
C ARG A 199 -21.18 -8.65 -11.93
N PRO A 200 -20.72 -9.25 -13.04
CA PRO A 200 -19.73 -8.59 -13.89
C PRO A 200 -20.28 -7.28 -14.45
N PHE A 201 -19.43 -6.28 -14.54
CA PHE A 201 -19.73 -4.98 -15.13
C PHE A 201 -18.85 -4.75 -16.36
N ARG A 202 -19.29 -3.86 -17.24
CA ARG A 202 -18.49 -3.42 -18.40
C ARG A 202 -17.70 -2.17 -18.03
N ALA A 203 -16.44 -2.14 -18.39
CA ALA A 203 -15.55 -0.99 -18.25
C ALA A 203 -14.65 -0.85 -19.48
N THR A 204 -14.12 0.35 -19.68
CA THR A 204 -12.97 0.60 -20.56
C THR A 204 -11.79 0.95 -19.66
N ILE A 205 -10.69 0.24 -19.83
CA ILE A 205 -9.39 0.55 -19.24
C ILE A 205 -8.62 1.30 -20.32
N VAL A 206 -8.33 2.57 -20.07
CA VAL A 206 -7.51 3.43 -20.92
C VAL A 206 -6.10 3.36 -20.36
N ALA A 207 -5.15 2.89 -21.17
CA ALA A 207 -3.72 2.89 -20.88
C ALA A 207 -2.98 3.75 -21.92
N ALA A 208 -1.67 3.93 -21.78
CA ALA A 208 -0.88 4.74 -22.70
C ALA A 208 -0.90 4.20 -24.14
N ASP A 209 -0.85 2.87 -24.29
CA ASP A 209 -0.70 2.22 -25.59
C ASP A 209 -2.04 1.79 -26.21
N GLU A 210 -3.03 1.40 -25.39
CA GLU A 210 -4.33 0.93 -25.88
C GLU A 210 -5.50 1.12 -24.90
N ASP A 211 -6.69 1.26 -25.49
CA ASP A 211 -7.97 1.22 -24.79
C ASP A 211 -8.56 -0.19 -24.85
N VAL A 212 -8.73 -0.82 -23.70
CA VAL A 212 -9.26 -2.19 -23.60
C VAL A 212 -10.65 -2.17 -22.99
N ARG A 213 -11.63 -2.74 -23.71
CA ARG A 213 -12.98 -2.97 -23.17
C ARG A 213 -13.03 -4.33 -22.47
N VAL A 214 -13.46 -4.33 -21.21
CA VAL A 214 -13.54 -5.53 -20.37
C VAL A 214 -14.95 -5.75 -19.82
N LYS A 215 -15.25 -7.02 -19.54
CA LYS A 215 -16.41 -7.42 -18.71
C LYS A 215 -15.88 -8.17 -17.50
N THR A 216 -15.89 -7.51 -16.35
CA THR A 216 -15.09 -7.92 -15.19
C THR A 216 -15.88 -7.83 -13.89
N MET A 217 -15.49 -8.60 -12.88
CA MET A 217 -16.03 -8.53 -11.53
C MET A 217 -15.35 -7.43 -10.71
N GLN A 218 -14.08 -7.17 -11.00
CA GLN A 218 -13.27 -6.20 -10.31
C GLN A 218 -12.09 -5.77 -11.18
N ILE A 219 -11.77 -4.48 -11.11
CA ILE A 219 -10.49 -3.94 -11.58
C ILE A 219 -9.75 -3.44 -10.35
N ALA A 220 -8.48 -3.79 -10.20
CA ALA A 220 -7.60 -3.34 -9.15
C ALA A 220 -6.33 -2.73 -9.75
N VAL A 221 -5.85 -1.65 -9.17
CA VAL A 221 -4.59 -0.98 -9.50
C VAL A 221 -3.76 -0.98 -8.23
N GLY A 222 -2.72 -1.80 -8.20
CA GLY A 222 -1.82 -1.99 -7.06
C GLY A 222 -0.53 -1.17 -7.20
N ASN A 223 -0.08 -0.62 -6.08
CA ASN A 223 1.21 0.04 -5.89
C ASN A 223 2.10 -0.89 -5.04
N GLY A 224 2.65 -1.91 -5.68
CA GLY A 224 3.48 -2.95 -5.06
C GLY A 224 2.81 -4.33 -4.89
N ARG A 225 3.45 -5.18 -4.07
CA ARG A 225 3.30 -6.65 -4.11
C ARG A 225 1.94 -7.24 -3.70
N TYR A 226 1.23 -6.62 -2.76
CA TYR A 226 0.14 -7.28 -2.04
C TYR A 226 -1.25 -6.82 -2.49
N TYR A 227 -2.12 -7.79 -2.78
CA TYR A 227 -3.53 -7.57 -3.08
C TYR A 227 -4.43 -8.41 -2.15
N GLY A 228 -5.53 -7.81 -1.67
CA GLY A 228 -6.69 -8.51 -1.12
C GLY A 228 -6.43 -9.63 -0.10
N GLY A 229 -5.88 -9.30 1.08
CA GLY A 229 -5.72 -10.26 2.19
C GLY A 229 -4.44 -11.09 2.15
N GLY A 230 -3.38 -10.56 1.55
CA GLY A 230 -2.05 -11.19 1.51
C GLY A 230 -1.78 -12.03 0.26
N MET A 231 -2.60 -11.92 -0.79
CA MET A 231 -2.33 -12.58 -2.08
C MET A 231 -1.34 -11.73 -2.87
N ALA A 232 -0.10 -12.20 -2.98
CA ALA A 232 0.86 -11.66 -3.95
C ALA A 232 0.44 -12.13 -5.34
N VAL A 233 -0.08 -11.21 -6.17
CA VAL A 233 -0.52 -11.53 -7.53
C VAL A 233 0.67 -11.55 -8.49
N GLU A 234 1.70 -10.77 -8.18
CA GLU A 234 2.97 -10.75 -8.90
C GLU A 234 4.12 -10.83 -7.90
N GLN A 235 5.06 -11.76 -8.14
CA GLN A 235 6.16 -12.00 -7.20
C GLN A 235 7.24 -10.92 -7.26
N THR A 236 7.29 -10.17 -8.37
CA THR A 236 8.30 -9.14 -8.64
C THR A 236 7.83 -7.71 -8.38
N ALA A 237 6.57 -7.49 -8.01
CA ALA A 237 6.05 -6.15 -7.80
C ALA A 237 6.65 -5.54 -6.52
N GLU A 238 7.24 -4.37 -6.63
CA GLU A 238 7.86 -3.64 -5.52
C GLU A 238 7.17 -2.28 -5.35
N ILE A 239 7.22 -1.71 -4.14
CA ILE A 239 6.54 -0.43 -3.85
C ILE A 239 7.31 0.79 -4.42
N ASP A 240 8.40 0.54 -5.14
CA ASP A 240 9.34 1.53 -5.65
C ASP A 240 9.87 1.18 -7.05
N ASP A 241 9.19 0.27 -7.75
CA ASP A 241 9.56 -0.17 -9.11
C ASP A 241 9.13 0.82 -10.21
N GLY A 242 8.46 1.92 -9.84
CA GLY A 242 8.04 2.98 -10.74
C GLY A 242 6.84 2.60 -11.61
N GLN A 243 6.10 1.53 -11.30
CA GLN A 243 4.93 1.10 -12.07
C GLN A 243 3.76 0.67 -11.18
N PHE A 244 2.53 0.87 -11.68
CA PHE A 244 1.38 0.15 -11.15
C PHE A 244 1.25 -1.21 -11.80
N ASP A 245 0.70 -2.17 -11.06
CA ASP A 245 0.12 -3.39 -11.61
C ASP A 245 -1.41 -3.29 -11.61
N LEU A 246 -2.00 -3.33 -12.81
CA LEU A 246 -3.44 -3.39 -13.00
C LEU A 246 -3.89 -4.83 -13.23
N TYR A 247 -4.93 -5.24 -12.49
CA TYR A 247 -5.58 -6.54 -12.62
C TYR A 247 -7.06 -6.39 -12.90
N SER A 248 -7.57 -7.09 -13.92
CA SER A 248 -9.00 -7.24 -14.19
C SER A 248 -9.42 -8.70 -14.03
N LEU A 249 -10.37 -8.95 -13.13
CA LEU A 249 -10.90 -10.27 -12.82
C LEU A 249 -12.10 -10.58 -13.73
N GLU A 250 -11.85 -11.14 -14.91
CA GLU A 250 -12.82 -11.32 -16.00
C GLU A 250 -13.71 -12.58 -15.84
N PHE A 251 -14.02 -12.94 -14.59
CA PHE A 251 -14.85 -14.09 -14.29
C PHE A 251 -16.33 -13.83 -14.60
N ALA A 252 -16.97 -14.79 -15.26
CA ALA A 252 -18.41 -14.75 -15.51
C ALA A 252 -19.25 -14.94 -14.22
N GLN A 253 -18.73 -15.67 -13.24
CA GLN A 253 -19.45 -16.10 -12.05
C GLN A 253 -18.53 -16.15 -10.82
N VAL A 254 -19.06 -15.79 -9.65
CA VAL A 254 -18.31 -15.63 -8.39
C VAL A 254 -17.75 -16.95 -7.84
N TRP A 255 -18.38 -18.09 -8.13
CA TRP A 255 -17.86 -19.39 -7.68
C TRP A 255 -16.52 -19.74 -8.34
N LYS A 256 -16.27 -19.26 -9.58
CA LYS A 256 -14.96 -19.39 -10.21
C LYS A 256 -13.88 -18.63 -9.44
N LEU A 257 -14.21 -17.43 -8.92
CA LEU A 257 -13.30 -16.65 -8.08
C LEU A 257 -12.95 -17.40 -6.79
N LEU A 258 -13.94 -18.07 -6.17
CA LEU A 258 -13.71 -18.88 -4.96
C LEU A 258 -12.89 -20.14 -5.26
N ALA A 259 -13.10 -20.79 -6.40
CA ALA A 259 -12.29 -21.93 -6.85
C ALA A 259 -10.83 -21.50 -7.06
N VAL A 260 -10.60 -20.38 -7.75
CA VAL A 260 -9.25 -19.82 -7.94
C VAL A 260 -8.58 -19.49 -6.61
N ALA A 261 -9.28 -18.84 -5.68
CA ALA A 261 -8.71 -18.53 -4.37
C ALA A 261 -8.32 -19.79 -3.58
N TYR A 262 -9.08 -20.88 -3.74
CA TYR A 262 -8.76 -22.18 -3.14
C TYR A 262 -7.54 -22.84 -3.78
N ASP A 263 -7.46 -22.85 -5.12
CA ASP A 263 -6.36 -23.43 -5.89
C ASP A 263 -5.06 -22.64 -5.67
N PHE A 264 -5.15 -21.31 -5.55
CA PHE A 264 -4.02 -20.44 -5.23
C PHE A 264 -3.44 -20.75 -3.84
N ARG A 265 -4.30 -21.06 -2.85
CA ARG A 265 -3.85 -21.50 -1.52
C ARG A 265 -3.12 -22.85 -1.55
N LYS A 266 -3.29 -23.62 -2.62
CA LYS A 266 -2.61 -24.89 -2.88
C LYS A 266 -1.40 -24.76 -3.83
N GLY A 267 -1.05 -23.55 -4.25
CA GLY A 267 0.05 -23.31 -5.19
C GLY A 267 -0.22 -23.80 -6.61
N GLN A 268 -1.50 -24.01 -6.98
CA GLN A 268 -1.90 -24.47 -8.31
C GLN A 268 -2.33 -23.27 -9.16
N HIS A 269 -1.57 -22.96 -10.21
CA HIS A 269 -1.73 -21.77 -11.05
C HIS A 269 -2.80 -21.94 -12.14
N GLY A 270 -4.01 -22.37 -11.76
CA GLY A 270 -5.13 -22.50 -12.67
C GLY A 270 -5.84 -21.17 -12.91
N LEU A 271 -5.95 -20.74 -14.18
CA LEU A 271 -6.85 -19.67 -14.70
C LEU A 271 -6.26 -18.25 -14.90
N TRP A 272 -4.96 -18.10 -15.13
CA TRP A 272 -4.37 -16.83 -15.63
C TRP A 272 -5.06 -16.27 -16.88
N SER A 273 -5.73 -17.11 -17.68
CA SER A 273 -6.52 -16.67 -18.83
C SER A 273 -7.73 -15.80 -18.49
N GLU A 274 -8.24 -15.84 -17.25
CA GLU A 274 -9.36 -15.01 -16.77
C GLU A 274 -8.89 -13.79 -15.96
N VAL A 275 -7.57 -13.57 -15.87
CA VAL A 275 -6.95 -12.41 -15.20
C VAL A 275 -6.14 -11.64 -16.23
N ARG A 276 -6.61 -10.44 -16.59
CA ARG A 276 -5.79 -9.51 -17.38
C ARG A 276 -4.86 -8.76 -16.44
N ALA A 277 -3.56 -8.81 -16.73
CA ALA A 277 -2.54 -7.99 -16.09
C ALA A 277 -2.03 -6.93 -17.07
N ALA A 278 -1.82 -5.70 -16.60
CA ALA A 278 -1.15 -4.65 -17.34
C ALA A 278 -0.28 -3.85 -16.37
N ARG A 279 0.85 -3.32 -16.86
CA ARG A 279 1.72 -2.42 -16.09
C ARG A 279 1.79 -1.05 -16.72
N GLY A 280 1.95 -0.02 -15.90
CA GLY A 280 2.06 1.36 -16.39
C GLY A 280 2.05 2.39 -15.26
N THR A 281 2.37 3.64 -15.59
CA THR A 281 2.39 4.75 -14.62
C THR A 281 1.06 5.49 -14.51
N SER A 282 0.13 5.24 -15.43
CA SER A 282 -1.18 5.87 -15.44
C SER A 282 -2.22 4.98 -16.09
N PHE A 283 -3.44 5.01 -15.53
CA PHE A 283 -4.59 4.32 -16.10
C PHE A 283 -5.84 5.19 -15.93
N GLU A 284 -6.82 5.07 -16.82
CA GLU A 284 -8.16 5.60 -16.57
C GLU A 284 -9.21 4.48 -16.72
N ILE A 285 -10.02 4.29 -15.68
CA ILE A 285 -11.12 3.33 -15.67
C ILE A 285 -12.43 4.07 -15.91
N ARG A 286 -13.04 3.82 -17.07
CA ARG A 286 -14.34 4.37 -17.45
C ARG A 286 -15.42 3.31 -17.37
N THR A 287 -16.60 3.68 -16.86
CA THR A 287 -17.78 2.81 -16.82
C THR A 287 -19.00 3.57 -17.32
N ARG A 288 -20.02 2.85 -17.79
CA ARG A 288 -21.27 3.47 -18.28
C ARG A 288 -22.03 4.22 -17.18
N LYS A 289 -22.00 3.70 -15.95
CA LYS A 289 -22.59 4.35 -14.76
C LYS A 289 -21.49 4.52 -13.72
N PRO A 290 -21.44 5.66 -13.00
CA PRO A 290 -20.47 5.85 -11.93
C PRO A 290 -20.49 4.66 -10.95
N ARG A 291 -19.32 4.10 -10.69
CA ARG A 291 -19.12 3.04 -9.70
C ARG A 291 -18.18 3.55 -8.61
N PRO A 292 -18.41 3.17 -7.35
CA PRO A 292 -17.53 3.56 -6.26
C PRO A 292 -16.14 2.98 -6.45
N VAL A 293 -15.14 3.76 -6.06
CA VAL A 293 -13.73 3.39 -6.04
C VAL A 293 -13.30 3.28 -4.59
N ASN A 294 -12.71 2.14 -4.25
CA ASN A 294 -12.11 1.88 -2.97
C ASN A 294 -10.59 2.06 -3.06
N ALA A 295 -9.98 2.83 -2.17
CA ALA A 295 -8.53 2.97 -2.04
C ALA A 295 -8.12 2.64 -0.60
N ASP A 296 -7.16 1.72 -0.42
CA ASP A 296 -6.68 1.23 0.89
C ASP A 296 -7.78 0.80 1.88
N GLY A 297 -8.93 0.37 1.37
CA GLY A 297 -10.06 -0.11 2.17
C GLY A 297 -11.13 0.93 2.49
N GLU A 298 -10.99 2.17 2.00
CA GLU A 298 -11.99 3.22 2.12
C GLU A 298 -12.56 3.63 0.77
N LEU A 299 -13.84 4.02 0.75
CA LEU A 299 -14.47 4.58 -0.44
C LEU A 299 -14.09 6.05 -0.59
N VAL A 300 -13.37 6.38 -1.66
CA VAL A 300 -12.79 7.72 -1.83
C VAL A 300 -13.38 8.50 -2.99
N THR A 301 -13.78 7.83 -4.08
CA THR A 301 -14.27 8.51 -5.30
C THR A 301 -15.15 7.61 -6.15
N PHE A 302 -15.50 8.05 -7.37
CA PHE A 302 -16.26 7.29 -8.35
C PHE A 302 -15.59 7.31 -9.73
N THR A 303 -15.91 6.34 -10.57
CA THR A 303 -15.52 6.36 -11.98
C THR A 303 -16.21 7.49 -12.78
N PRO A 304 -15.57 8.13 -13.78
CA PRO A 304 -14.25 7.80 -14.33
C PRO A 304 -13.14 8.01 -13.30
N ALA A 305 -12.26 7.02 -13.17
CA ALA A 305 -11.23 6.98 -12.15
C ALA A 305 -9.87 7.06 -12.85
N ARG A 306 -9.19 8.18 -12.71
CA ARG A 306 -7.87 8.43 -13.26
C ARG A 306 -6.82 8.11 -12.19
N PHE A 307 -5.95 7.17 -12.51
CA PHE A 307 -4.86 6.69 -11.68
C PHE A 307 -3.56 7.27 -12.18
N GLU A 308 -2.75 7.81 -11.28
CA GLU A 308 -1.42 8.35 -11.56
C GLU A 308 -0.44 7.89 -10.50
N LEU A 309 0.73 7.43 -10.94
CA LEU A 309 1.81 7.03 -10.05
C LEU A 309 2.68 8.24 -9.72
N LEU A 310 2.78 8.55 -8.44
CA LEU A 310 3.74 9.51 -7.92
C LEU A 310 5.02 8.76 -7.59
N GLN A 311 5.98 8.78 -8.51
CA GLN A 311 7.25 8.09 -8.33
C GLN A 311 8.09 8.75 -7.23
N LYS A 312 8.72 7.94 -6.38
CA LYS A 312 9.59 8.38 -5.27
C LYS A 312 8.93 9.45 -4.39
N ALA A 313 7.61 9.36 -4.20
CA ALA A 313 6.78 10.38 -3.58
C ALA A 313 7.02 10.54 -2.08
N VAL A 314 7.42 9.48 -1.39
CA VAL A 314 7.58 9.49 0.07
C VAL A 314 8.90 8.84 0.45
N SER A 315 9.75 9.55 1.19
CA SER A 315 10.91 8.95 1.87
C SER A 315 10.44 8.28 3.16
N VAL A 316 10.80 7.02 3.38
CA VAL A 316 10.37 6.25 4.57
C VAL A 316 11.59 5.64 5.26
N PHE A 317 11.60 5.65 6.59
CA PHE A 317 12.63 4.94 7.36
C PHE A 317 12.43 3.43 7.26
N VAL A 318 13.51 2.69 6.99
CA VAL A 318 13.49 1.23 6.77
C VAL A 318 14.65 0.56 7.49
N PRO A 319 14.55 -0.73 7.85
CA PRO A 319 15.68 -1.45 8.45
C PRO A 319 16.86 -1.50 7.47
N LYS A 320 18.10 -1.48 8.00
CA LYS A 320 19.33 -1.56 7.21
C LYS A 320 19.38 -2.81 6.33
N ASP A 321 19.04 -3.94 6.93
CA ASP A 321 18.94 -5.23 6.25
C ASP A 321 17.46 -5.57 6.17
N VAL A 322 16.85 -5.40 5.00
CA VAL A 322 15.55 -6.03 4.74
C VAL A 322 15.86 -7.50 4.45
N PRO A 323 15.62 -8.45 5.37
CA PRO A 323 15.92 -9.85 5.08
C PRO A 323 15.17 -10.28 3.81
N PRO A 324 15.79 -11.08 2.91
CA PRO A 324 15.10 -11.59 1.74
C PRO A 324 13.88 -12.38 2.23
N ARG A 325 12.69 -11.87 1.89
CA ARG A 325 11.44 -12.43 2.42
C ARG A 325 11.07 -13.67 1.62
N ARG A 326 11.10 -14.81 2.31
CA ARG A 326 10.63 -16.11 1.83
C ARG A 326 9.15 -16.07 1.44
#